data_AF-A0A965H1K8-F1
#
_entry.id   AF-A0A965H1K8-F1
#
_cell.length_a   1.000
_cell.length_b   1.000
_cell.length_c   1.000
_cell.angle_alpha   90.00
_cell.angle_beta   90.00
_cell.angle_gamma   90.00
#
_symmetry.space_group_name_H-M   'P 1'
#
loop_
_entity.id
_entity.type
_entity.pdbx_description
1 polymer ?
#
loop_
_entity_poly.entity_id
_entity_poly.type
_entity_poly.pdbx_seq_one_letter_code
_entity_poly.pdbx_strand_id
1 'polypeptide(L)'
;MNTDEAKAVIEAALLSAPQPLSINDLRRLFDDSLAPDTIRALVDDIGFVWQTRSLRLVELASGWRFQTAPEFARFLDRLTGEKPPKYSRAVMETLAIIAYRQPVTRGDIEEIRGVMVSPQIIRTLEERGWIEVIGHKDSAGRPSLFGTTRRFLDDMGLGALSQLPPLEGAGSPTELPMQQAIEFEPTSEADANAVVIADAGVDDAAATGLVVPEAVPEDDAAVPEALPLPETASSSDPESDFLNPPGEPPQSVSDPGDSAAVSSEPRELP
;
A
#
# COMPACT_ATOMS: atom_id res chain seq x y z
N MET A 1 -11.71 -26.76 -7.06
CA MET A 1 -11.74 -25.98 -5.81
C MET A 1 -13.17 -25.51 -5.59
N ASN A 2 -13.71 -25.68 -4.39
CA ASN A 2 -15.05 -25.20 -4.08
C ASN A 2 -15.05 -23.66 -3.94
N THR A 3 -16.18 -23.00 -4.21
CA THR A 3 -16.30 -21.54 -4.10
C THR A 3 -16.02 -21.07 -2.66
N ASP A 4 -16.48 -21.82 -1.66
CA ASP A 4 -16.26 -21.48 -0.25
C ASP A 4 -14.79 -21.64 0.17
N GLU A 5 -14.10 -22.64 -0.37
CA GLU A 5 -12.66 -22.82 -0.16
C GLU A 5 -11.87 -21.65 -0.76
N ALA A 6 -12.24 -21.20 -1.96
CA ALA A 6 -11.62 -20.03 -2.59
C ALA A 6 -11.85 -18.76 -1.77
N LYS A 7 -13.06 -18.55 -1.22
CA LYS A 7 -13.34 -17.43 -0.31
C LYS A 7 -12.48 -17.48 0.94
N ALA A 8 -12.37 -18.64 1.58
CA ALA A 8 -11.54 -18.82 2.77
C ALA A 8 -10.06 -18.52 2.51
N VAL A 9 -9.54 -18.92 1.34
CA VAL A 9 -8.15 -18.61 0.94
C VAL A 9 -7.95 -17.11 0.72
N ILE A 10 -8.86 -16.44 0.02
CA ILE A 10 -8.79 -14.98 -0.21
C ILE A 10 -8.87 -14.22 1.12
N GLU A 11 -9.80 -14.62 2.00
CA GLU A 11 -9.97 -14.01 3.32
C GLU A 11 -8.72 -14.18 4.19
N ALA A 12 -8.15 -15.39 4.23
CA ALA A 12 -6.91 -15.65 4.96
C ALA A 12 -5.74 -14.83 4.41
N ALA A 13 -5.63 -14.71 3.09
CA ALA A 13 -4.60 -13.89 2.46
C ALA A 13 -4.76 -12.40 2.80
N LEU A 14 -5.96 -11.85 2.70
CA LEU A 14 -6.25 -10.45 3.03
C LEU A 14 -6.04 -10.11 4.51
N LEU A 15 -6.30 -11.06 5.42
CA LEU A 15 -6.04 -10.89 6.86
C LEU A 15 -4.56 -10.99 7.22
N SER A 16 -3.79 -11.76 6.44
CA SER A 16 -2.35 -11.97 6.69
C SER A 16 -1.46 -10.96 5.99
N ALA A 17 -1.97 -10.28 4.94
CA ALA A 17 -1.18 -9.37 4.13
C ALA A 17 -0.91 -8.04 4.86
N PRO A 18 0.36 -7.57 4.90
CA PRO A 18 0.69 -6.27 5.47
C PRO A 18 0.38 -5.09 4.54
N GLN A 19 0.16 -5.35 3.25
CA GLN A 19 -0.11 -4.35 2.21
C GLN A 19 -1.41 -4.70 1.47
N PRO A 20 -2.08 -3.72 0.84
CA PRO A 20 -3.25 -3.98 0.01
C PRO A 20 -2.93 -4.98 -1.10
N LEU A 21 -3.84 -5.93 -1.33
CA LEU A 21 -3.69 -6.93 -2.37
C LEU A 21 -4.51 -6.54 -3.60
N SER A 22 -3.87 -6.47 -4.77
CA SER A 22 -4.57 -6.24 -6.03
C SER A 22 -5.30 -7.50 -6.50
N ILE A 23 -6.22 -7.36 -7.47
CA ILE A 23 -6.86 -8.53 -8.12
C ILE A 23 -5.79 -9.47 -8.69
N ASN A 24 -4.71 -8.94 -9.27
CA ASN A 24 -3.65 -9.75 -9.82
C ASN A 24 -2.90 -10.55 -8.74
N ASP A 25 -2.69 -9.97 -7.56
CA ASP A 25 -2.05 -10.68 -6.45
C ASP A 25 -2.95 -11.80 -5.92
N LEU A 26 -4.26 -11.55 -5.81
CA LEU A 26 -5.24 -12.56 -5.41
C LEU A 26 -5.37 -13.69 -6.44
N ARG A 27 -5.27 -13.37 -7.74
CA ARG A 27 -5.27 -14.40 -8.81
C ARG A 27 -4.08 -15.34 -8.74
N ARG A 28 -2.91 -14.83 -8.37
CA ARG A 28 -1.69 -15.65 -8.20
C ARG A 28 -1.82 -16.70 -7.11
N LEU A 29 -2.69 -16.51 -6.12
CA LEU A 29 -2.97 -17.52 -5.09
C LEU A 29 -3.61 -18.81 -5.66
N PHE A 30 -4.16 -18.72 -6.87
CA PHE A 30 -4.86 -19.81 -7.55
C PHE A 30 -4.22 -20.16 -8.89
N ASP A 31 -2.92 -19.89 -9.07
CA ASP A 31 -2.19 -20.12 -10.33
C ASP A 31 -2.88 -19.48 -11.56
N ASP A 32 -3.47 -18.30 -11.38
CA ASP A 32 -4.22 -17.55 -12.40
C ASP A 32 -5.43 -18.30 -13.01
N SER A 33 -5.85 -19.40 -12.41
CA SER A 33 -6.98 -20.23 -12.87
C SER A 33 -8.34 -19.53 -12.78
N LEU A 34 -8.45 -18.54 -11.89
CA LEU A 34 -9.67 -17.75 -11.71
C LEU A 34 -9.62 -16.46 -12.55
N ALA A 35 -10.76 -16.17 -13.20
CA ALA A 35 -10.96 -14.94 -13.93
C ALA A 35 -10.99 -13.73 -12.96
N PRO A 36 -10.53 -12.54 -13.40
CA PRO A 36 -10.50 -11.34 -12.56
C PRO A 36 -11.89 -10.94 -12.04
N ASP A 37 -12.94 -11.12 -12.84
CA ASP A 37 -14.30 -10.80 -12.44
C ASP A 37 -14.84 -11.76 -11.38
N THR A 38 -14.43 -13.04 -11.43
CA THR A 38 -14.75 -14.01 -10.37
C THR A 38 -14.08 -13.61 -9.06
N ILE A 39 -12.80 -13.25 -9.08
CA ILE A 39 -12.10 -12.76 -7.88
C ILE A 39 -12.81 -11.53 -7.30
N ARG A 40 -13.17 -10.56 -8.15
CA ARG A 40 -13.89 -9.36 -7.70
C ARG A 40 -15.21 -9.73 -7.00
N ALA A 41 -16.01 -10.60 -7.60
CA ALA A 41 -17.26 -11.06 -6.99
C ALA A 41 -17.04 -11.76 -5.64
N LEU A 42 -15.99 -12.59 -5.52
CA LEU A 42 -15.65 -13.25 -4.24
C LEU A 42 -15.23 -12.25 -3.17
N VAL A 43 -14.44 -11.24 -3.54
CA VAL A 43 -13.98 -10.16 -2.65
C VAL A 43 -15.16 -9.31 -2.20
N ASP A 44 -16.09 -8.97 -3.10
CA ASP A 44 -17.29 -8.20 -2.78
C ASP A 44 -18.20 -8.97 -1.80
N ASP A 45 -18.37 -10.27 -2.01
CA ASP A 45 -19.11 -11.16 -1.10
C ASP A 45 -18.47 -11.19 0.30
N ILE A 46 -17.15 -11.31 0.39
CA ILE A 46 -16.41 -11.23 1.66
C ILE A 46 -16.64 -9.85 2.28
N GLY A 47 -16.54 -8.79 1.48
CA GLY A 47 -16.80 -7.42 1.91
C GLY A 47 -18.16 -7.27 2.56
N PHE A 48 -19.22 -7.80 1.94
CA PHE A 48 -20.58 -7.79 2.47
C PHE A 48 -20.71 -8.47 3.84
N VAL A 49 -20.11 -9.64 4.02
CA VAL A 49 -20.13 -10.38 5.30
C VAL A 49 -19.42 -9.61 6.41
N TRP A 50 -18.37 -8.85 6.06
CA TRP A 50 -17.55 -8.11 7.03
C TRP A 50 -18.04 -6.67 7.32
N GLN A 51 -19.10 -6.18 6.66
CA GLN A 51 -19.59 -4.80 6.85
C GLN A 51 -19.97 -4.48 8.32
N THR A 52 -20.51 -5.45 9.04
CA THR A 52 -21.01 -5.29 10.42
C THR A 52 -20.00 -5.70 11.49
N ARG A 53 -18.78 -6.09 11.10
CA ARG A 53 -17.72 -6.56 12.01
C ARG A 53 -16.77 -5.43 12.40
N SER A 54 -15.88 -5.73 13.36
CA SER A 54 -14.86 -4.79 13.84
C SER A 54 -13.76 -4.49 12.81
N LEU A 55 -13.56 -5.38 11.83
CA LEU A 55 -12.75 -5.14 10.66
C LEU A 55 -13.67 -4.98 9.45
N ARG A 56 -13.32 -4.08 8.54
CA ARG A 56 -14.02 -3.85 7.28
C ARG A 56 -13.05 -4.01 6.13
N LEU A 57 -13.51 -4.62 5.06
CA LEU A 57 -12.77 -4.69 3.81
C LEU A 57 -12.94 -3.36 3.08
N VAL A 58 -11.83 -2.71 2.72
CA VAL A 58 -11.81 -1.41 2.04
C VAL A 58 -11.08 -1.56 0.72
N GLU A 59 -11.67 -1.03 -0.34
CA GLU A 59 -11.05 -0.90 -1.67
C GLU A 59 -10.22 0.40 -1.72
N LEU A 60 -8.96 0.26 -2.10
CA LEU A 60 -7.98 1.33 -2.26
C LEU A 60 -7.47 1.36 -3.70
N ALA A 61 -6.76 2.43 -4.07
CA ALA A 61 -6.16 2.56 -5.39
C ALA A 61 -5.16 1.43 -5.72
N SER A 62 -4.50 0.89 -4.70
CA SER A 62 -3.57 -0.24 -4.81
C SER A 62 -4.23 -1.63 -4.71
N GLY A 63 -5.46 -1.74 -4.20
CA GLY A 63 -6.15 -3.02 -4.00
C GLY A 63 -7.02 -3.07 -2.74
N TRP A 64 -7.29 -4.26 -2.22
CA TRP A 64 -8.14 -4.46 -1.05
C TRP A 64 -7.31 -4.73 0.20
N ARG A 65 -7.74 -4.18 1.34
CA ARG A 65 -7.21 -4.54 2.66
C ARG A 65 -8.27 -4.49 3.73
N PHE A 66 -8.06 -5.24 4.82
CA PHE A 66 -8.83 -5.05 6.03
C PHE A 66 -8.35 -3.83 6.81
N GLN A 67 -9.31 -3.04 7.30
CA GLN A 67 -9.07 -1.92 8.20
C GLN A 67 -9.99 -2.04 9.41
N THR A 68 -9.52 -1.56 10.56
CA THR A 68 -10.36 -1.48 11.76
C THR A 68 -11.47 -0.46 11.55
N ALA A 69 -12.69 -0.81 11.95
CA ALA A 69 -13.80 0.13 11.86
C ALA A 69 -13.50 1.38 12.73
N PRO A 70 -13.83 2.58 12.23
CA PRO A 70 -13.44 3.85 12.87
C PRO A 70 -14.01 4.00 14.28
N GLU A 71 -15.11 3.33 14.58
CA GLU A 71 -15.75 3.26 15.90
C GLU A 71 -14.81 2.72 17.01
N PHE A 72 -13.82 1.91 16.63
CA PHE A 72 -12.87 1.30 17.56
C PHE A 72 -11.57 2.11 17.72
N ALA A 73 -11.34 3.16 16.93
CA ALA A 73 -10.09 3.92 16.91
C ALA A 73 -9.66 4.39 18.31
N ARG A 74 -10.59 4.97 19.09
CA ARG A 74 -10.32 5.47 20.46
C ARG A 74 -9.79 4.41 21.43
N PHE A 75 -10.08 3.13 21.18
CA PHE A 75 -9.60 2.03 22.01
C PHE A 75 -8.22 1.56 21.55
N LEU A 76 -8.00 1.52 20.23
CA LEU A 76 -6.74 1.11 19.61
C LEU A 76 -5.62 2.14 19.81
N ASP A 77 -5.96 3.42 19.94
CA ASP A 77 -5.01 4.49 20.28
C ASP A 77 -4.27 4.22 21.61
N ARG A 78 -4.84 3.41 22.50
CA ARG A 78 -4.20 3.04 23.77
C ARG A 78 -3.12 1.97 23.62
N LEU A 79 -3.16 1.21 22.53
CA LEU A 79 -2.19 0.15 22.24
C LEU A 79 -0.92 0.73 21.59
N THR A 80 -1.12 1.71 20.72
CA THR A 80 -0.06 2.38 19.96
C THR A 80 0.39 3.60 20.76
N GLY A 81 1.37 3.41 21.66
CA GLY A 81 1.88 4.48 22.54
C GLY A 81 2.53 5.66 21.81
N GLU A 82 2.64 5.60 20.48
CA GLU A 82 3.21 6.65 19.63
C GLU A 82 2.08 7.34 18.86
N LYS A 83 1.97 8.65 19.04
CA LYS A 83 1.00 9.47 18.29
C LYS A 83 1.49 9.62 16.86
N PRO A 84 0.62 9.43 15.84
CA PRO A 84 1.01 9.67 14.46
C PRO A 84 1.51 11.11 14.29
N PRO A 85 2.47 11.35 13.38
CA PRO A 85 3.01 12.67 13.12
C PRO A 85 1.87 13.64 12.74
N LYS A 86 1.80 14.76 13.45
CA LYS A 86 0.79 15.80 13.19
C LYS A 86 1.29 16.71 12.08
N TYR A 87 0.52 16.81 11.00
CA TYR A 87 0.74 17.80 9.96
C TYR A 87 0.10 19.13 10.33
N SER A 88 0.76 20.24 10.00
CA SER A 88 0.19 21.56 10.23
C SER A 88 -1.00 21.80 9.31
N ARG A 89 -1.88 22.73 9.72
CA ARG A 89 -3.01 23.15 8.89
C ARG A 89 -2.57 23.63 7.51
N ALA A 90 -1.45 24.37 7.41
CA ALA A 90 -0.92 24.86 6.15
C ALA A 90 -0.51 23.73 5.19
N VAL A 91 0.04 22.61 5.72
CA VAL A 91 0.38 21.43 4.92
C VAL A 91 -0.89 20.78 4.37
N MET A 92 -1.88 20.57 5.22
CA MET A 92 -3.15 19.93 4.82
C MET A 92 -3.97 20.80 3.85
N GLU A 93 -3.99 22.12 4.03
CA GLU A 93 -4.63 23.05 3.09
C GLU A 93 -3.95 23.02 1.72
N THR A 94 -2.61 22.99 1.70
CA THR A 94 -1.84 22.90 0.45
C THR A 94 -2.12 21.59 -0.28
N LEU A 95 -2.13 20.47 0.45
CA LEU A 95 -2.47 19.16 -0.10
C LEU A 95 -3.89 19.13 -0.67
N ALA A 96 -4.86 19.69 0.05
CA ALA A 96 -6.25 19.76 -0.41
C ALA A 96 -6.35 20.53 -1.74
N ILE A 97 -5.69 21.69 -1.85
CA ILE A 97 -5.70 22.46 -3.11
C ILE A 97 -5.15 21.62 -4.26
N ILE A 98 -4.04 20.91 -4.06
CA ILE A 98 -3.46 20.04 -5.09
C ILE A 98 -4.46 18.93 -5.47
N ALA A 99 -5.03 18.23 -4.50
CA ALA A 99 -5.97 17.12 -4.74
C ALA A 99 -7.22 17.55 -5.54
N TYR A 100 -7.77 18.73 -5.26
CA TYR A 100 -9.00 19.21 -5.91
C TYR A 100 -8.77 20.02 -7.20
N ARG A 101 -7.56 20.53 -7.45
CA ARG A 101 -7.29 21.45 -8.57
C ARG A 101 -6.20 20.97 -9.53
N GLN A 102 -5.55 19.84 -9.26
CA GLN A 102 -4.52 19.30 -10.13
C GLN A 102 -4.96 19.25 -11.61
N PRO A 103 -4.05 19.54 -12.56
CA PRO A 103 -2.64 19.92 -12.38
C PRO A 103 -2.48 21.39 -11.93
N VAL A 104 -1.72 21.65 -10.85
CA VAL A 104 -1.48 23.02 -10.32
C VAL A 104 0.00 23.35 -10.18
N THR A 105 0.36 24.62 -10.38
CA THR A 105 1.69 25.14 -10.05
C THR A 105 1.75 25.71 -8.64
N ARG A 106 2.96 25.91 -8.10
CA ARG A 106 3.15 26.62 -6.82
C ARG A 106 2.47 28.00 -6.82
N GLY A 107 2.58 28.75 -7.91
CA GLY A 107 1.95 30.07 -8.02
C GLY A 107 0.43 29.99 -7.94
N ASP A 108 -0.19 29.01 -8.60
CA ASP A 108 -1.64 28.80 -8.55
C ASP A 108 -2.09 28.45 -7.11
N ILE A 109 -1.29 27.69 -6.36
CA ILE A 109 -1.57 27.36 -4.95
C ILE A 109 -1.50 28.63 -4.07
N GLU A 110 -0.47 29.45 -4.26
CA GLU A 110 -0.29 30.71 -3.51
C GLU A 110 -1.43 31.70 -3.78
N GLU A 111 -1.88 31.79 -5.03
CA GLU A 111 -3.03 32.60 -5.44
C GLU A 111 -4.32 32.15 -4.73
N ILE A 112 -4.59 30.84 -4.68
CA ILE A 112 -5.79 30.30 -4.02
C ILE A 112 -5.73 30.49 -2.50
N ARG A 113 -4.56 30.33 -1.89
CA ARG A 113 -4.39 30.50 -0.43
C ARG A 113 -4.32 31.96 0.01
N GLY A 114 -3.98 32.88 -0.89
CA GLY A 114 -3.73 34.28 -0.58
C GLY A 114 -2.46 34.54 0.25
N VAL A 115 -1.63 33.51 0.46
CA VAL A 115 -0.37 33.60 1.22
C VAL A 115 0.71 32.75 0.57
N MET A 116 1.97 33.17 0.72
CA MET A 116 3.13 32.43 0.22
C MET A 116 3.19 31.02 0.84
N VAL A 117 3.48 30.02 0.02
CA VAL A 117 3.66 28.64 0.46
C VAL A 117 5.15 28.42 0.70
N SER A 118 5.50 27.93 1.89
CA SER A 118 6.89 27.58 2.18
C SER A 118 7.34 26.42 1.29
N PRO A 119 8.54 26.49 0.66
CA PRO A 119 9.10 25.38 -0.11
C PRO A 119 9.18 24.07 0.69
N GLN A 120 9.33 24.17 2.01
CA GLN A 120 9.38 23.01 2.90
C GLN A 120 8.06 22.22 2.89
N ILE A 121 6.91 22.88 2.73
CA ILE A 121 5.60 22.19 2.69
C ILE A 121 5.53 21.28 1.47
N ILE A 122 5.90 21.79 0.29
CA ILE A 122 5.93 21.02 -0.95
C ILE A 122 6.89 19.83 -0.80
N ARG A 123 8.10 20.10 -0.30
CA ARG A 123 9.10 19.06 -0.07
C ARG A 123 8.60 17.96 0.88
N THR A 124 7.95 18.31 1.99
CA THR A 124 7.36 17.34 2.92
C THR A 124 6.28 16.48 2.26
N LEU A 125 5.43 17.07 1.40
CA LEU A 125 4.40 16.34 0.66
C LEU A 125 5.00 15.38 -0.38
N GLU A 126 6.08 15.79 -1.05
CA GLU A 126 6.84 14.97 -1.99
C GLU A 126 7.61 13.83 -1.30
N GLU A 127 8.29 14.10 -0.19
CA GLU A 127 9.03 13.09 0.61
C GLU A 127 8.08 12.05 1.21
N ARG A 128 6.88 12.47 1.62
CA ARG A 128 5.80 11.55 2.02
C ARG A 128 5.19 10.82 0.82
N GLY A 129 5.52 11.22 -0.41
CA GLY A 129 5.03 10.62 -1.64
C GLY A 129 3.54 10.84 -1.85
N TRP A 130 2.94 11.89 -1.29
CA TRP A 130 1.54 12.24 -1.53
C TRP A 130 1.35 13.04 -2.81
N ILE A 131 2.37 13.80 -3.22
CA ILE A 131 2.38 14.56 -4.47
C ILE A 131 3.62 14.23 -5.29
N GLU A 132 3.54 14.49 -6.58
CA GLU A 132 4.66 14.39 -7.52
C GLU A 132 4.58 15.48 -8.60
N VAL A 133 5.71 15.74 -9.26
CA VAL A 133 5.76 16.62 -10.42
C VAL A 133 5.35 15.83 -11.67
N ILE A 134 4.18 16.15 -12.21
CA ILE A 134 3.61 15.48 -13.40
C ILE A 134 3.98 16.19 -14.71
N GLY A 135 4.60 17.37 -14.65
CA GLY A 135 5.02 18.12 -15.83
C GLY A 135 5.44 19.54 -15.51
N HIS A 136 5.51 20.38 -16.55
CA HIS A 136 5.83 21.80 -16.43
C HIS A 136 4.85 22.61 -17.29
N LYS A 137 4.42 23.79 -16.80
CA LYS A 137 3.50 24.69 -17.52
C LYS A 137 4.26 25.45 -18.61
N ASP A 138 3.66 25.61 -19.79
CA ASP A 138 4.24 26.38 -20.91
C ASP A 138 4.04 27.90 -20.74
N SER A 139 4.53 28.43 -19.61
CA SER A 139 4.53 29.85 -19.27
C SER A 139 5.94 30.33 -18.94
N ALA A 140 6.13 31.65 -18.78
CA ALA A 140 7.42 32.22 -18.39
C ALA A 140 7.96 31.53 -17.11
N GLY A 141 9.21 31.09 -17.16
CA GLY A 141 9.86 30.36 -16.06
C GLY A 141 9.54 28.86 -15.97
N ARG A 142 8.65 28.33 -16.82
CA ARG A 142 8.26 26.91 -16.91
C ARG A 142 8.06 26.24 -15.54
N PRO A 143 7.12 26.73 -14.70
CA PRO A 143 6.93 26.21 -13.35
C PRO A 143 6.44 24.76 -13.37
N SER A 144 6.87 23.97 -12.39
CA SER A 144 6.45 22.58 -12.20
C SER A 144 4.96 22.48 -11.89
N LEU A 145 4.32 21.45 -12.46
CA LEU A 145 2.93 21.08 -12.22
C LEU A 145 2.89 19.91 -11.25
N PHE A 146 2.13 20.07 -10.18
CA PHE A 146 1.95 19.06 -9.14
C PHE A 146 0.64 18.28 -9.35
N GLY A 147 0.70 16.99 -9.04
CA GLY A 147 -0.43 16.08 -8.95
C GLY A 147 -0.29 15.16 -7.75
N THR A 148 -1.39 14.52 -7.36
CA THR A 148 -1.44 13.51 -6.30
C THR A 148 -1.06 12.12 -6.80
N THR A 149 -0.53 11.29 -5.91
CA THR A 149 -0.06 9.93 -6.25
C THR A 149 -1.06 8.85 -5.82
N ARG A 150 -0.78 7.58 -6.19
CA ARG A 150 -1.52 6.43 -5.64
C ARG A 150 -1.36 6.29 -4.13
N ARG A 151 -0.17 6.58 -3.59
CA ARG A 151 0.08 6.53 -2.15
C ARG A 151 -0.80 7.52 -1.38
N PHE A 152 -1.05 8.70 -1.95
CA PHE A 152 -2.03 9.63 -1.38
C PHE A 152 -3.42 8.98 -1.30
N LEU A 153 -3.88 8.33 -2.37
CA LEU A 153 -5.18 7.66 -2.37
C LEU A 153 -5.24 6.53 -1.34
N ASP A 154 -4.20 5.71 -1.24
CA ASP A 154 -4.12 4.61 -0.27
C ASP A 154 -4.12 5.11 1.19
N ASP A 155 -3.40 6.21 1.48
CA ASP A 155 -3.35 6.84 2.80
C ASP A 155 -4.68 7.55 3.14
N MET A 156 -5.37 8.11 2.15
CA MET A 156 -6.71 8.71 2.33
C MET A 156 -7.84 7.68 2.35
N GLY A 157 -7.55 6.40 2.11
CA GLY A 157 -8.56 5.35 2.08
C GLY A 157 -9.46 5.37 0.83
N LEU A 158 -8.95 5.89 -0.30
CA LEU A 158 -9.70 6.11 -1.53
C LEU A 158 -9.22 5.15 -2.64
N GLY A 159 -10.17 4.67 -3.44
CA GLY A 159 -9.90 3.92 -4.68
C GLY A 159 -9.57 4.82 -5.87
N ALA A 160 -10.16 6.02 -5.91
CA ALA A 160 -9.98 6.97 -7.01
C ALA A 160 -10.19 8.41 -6.56
N LEU A 161 -9.62 9.35 -7.30
CA LEU A 161 -9.77 10.80 -7.04
C LEU A 161 -11.23 11.29 -7.15
N SER A 162 -12.06 10.61 -7.95
CA SER A 162 -13.49 10.93 -8.07
C SER A 162 -14.29 10.64 -6.80
N GLN A 163 -13.72 9.90 -5.84
CA GLN A 163 -14.33 9.62 -4.54
C GLN A 163 -14.04 10.72 -3.51
N LEU A 164 -13.26 11.75 -3.87
CA LEU A 164 -13.04 12.90 -3.00
C LEU A 164 -14.39 13.58 -2.68
N PRO A 165 -14.65 13.94 -1.42
CA PRO A 165 -15.86 14.66 -1.05
C PRO A 165 -16.01 15.94 -1.88
N PRO A 166 -17.20 16.29 -2.39
CA PRO A 166 -17.38 17.54 -3.11
C PRO A 166 -17.06 18.74 -2.21
N LEU A 167 -16.48 19.79 -2.78
CA LEU A 167 -16.26 21.05 -2.07
C LEU A 167 -17.63 21.72 -1.83
N GLU A 168 -18.24 21.50 -0.66
CA GLU A 168 -19.41 22.25 -0.23
C GLU A 168 -19.02 23.74 -0.10
N GLY A 169 -19.31 24.55 -1.12
CA GLY A 169 -18.86 25.94 -1.11
C GLY A 169 -18.79 26.74 -2.41
N ALA A 170 -19.46 26.33 -3.49
CA ALA A 170 -19.83 27.28 -4.56
C ALA A 170 -21.29 27.76 -4.46
N GLY A 171 -22.04 27.30 -3.43
CA GLY A 171 -23.37 27.82 -3.11
C GLY A 171 -24.32 26.79 -2.51
N SER A 172 -24.20 26.54 -1.20
CA SER A 172 -25.29 26.32 -0.24
C SER A 172 -24.72 25.61 1.00
N PRO A 173 -24.99 26.08 2.23
CA PRO A 173 -24.56 25.41 3.44
C PRO A 173 -25.44 24.18 3.65
N THR A 174 -24.99 23.03 3.15
CA THR A 174 -25.55 21.75 3.57
C THR A 174 -24.86 21.37 4.86
N GLU A 175 -25.67 21.06 5.85
CA GLU A 175 -25.25 20.76 7.22
C GLU A 175 -24.43 19.47 7.23
N LEU A 176 -23.10 19.60 7.22
CA LEU A 176 -22.23 18.58 7.78
C LEU A 176 -22.72 18.29 9.21
N PRO A 177 -23.02 17.03 9.59
CA PRO A 177 -23.34 16.70 10.97
C PRO A 177 -22.18 17.14 11.87
N MET A 178 -22.38 18.26 12.55
CA MET A 178 -21.51 18.75 13.63
C MET A 178 -21.46 17.69 14.72
N GLN A 179 -20.43 16.84 14.69
CA GLN A 179 -20.01 16.05 15.83
C GLN A 179 -18.54 15.65 15.68
N GLN A 180 -17.69 16.67 15.71
CA GLN A 180 -16.43 16.68 16.45
C GLN A 180 -15.90 18.12 16.42
N ALA A 181 -16.42 18.94 17.33
CA ALA A 181 -15.72 20.14 17.75
C ALA A 181 -14.36 19.69 18.29
N ILE A 182 -13.31 19.87 17.49
CA ILE A 182 -11.96 19.92 18.02
C ILE A 182 -11.91 21.26 18.76
N GLU A 183 -12.13 21.21 20.08
CA GLU A 183 -11.85 22.34 20.96
C GLU A 183 -10.34 22.64 20.88
N PHE A 184 -9.98 23.59 20.01
CA PHE A 184 -8.70 24.26 20.08
C PHE A 184 -8.82 25.36 21.14
N GLU A 185 -8.35 25.06 22.35
CA GLU A 185 -7.99 26.09 23.32
C GLU A 185 -7.01 27.06 22.64
N PRO A 186 -7.27 28.38 22.63
CA PRO A 186 -6.35 29.34 22.06
C PRO A 186 -5.16 29.49 23.02
N THR A 187 -4.05 28.78 22.73
CA THR A 187 -2.77 29.12 23.34
C THR A 187 -2.34 30.48 22.80
N SER A 188 -2.40 31.47 23.70
CA SER A 188 -1.80 32.80 23.64
C SER A 188 -0.66 32.93 22.63
N GLU A 189 -0.74 33.94 21.78
CA GLU A 189 0.32 34.42 20.90
C GLU A 189 1.59 34.78 21.69
N ALA A 190 2.52 33.84 21.84
CA ALA A 190 3.92 34.08 22.14
C ALA A 190 4.70 32.76 22.04
N ASP A 191 5.03 32.33 20.82
CA ASP A 191 6.29 31.64 20.52
C ASP A 191 6.39 31.41 19.02
N ALA A 192 6.88 32.44 18.33
CA ALA A 192 7.52 32.25 17.04
C ALA A 192 8.82 31.47 17.27
N ASN A 193 8.99 30.37 16.51
CA ASN A 193 10.14 29.46 16.46
C ASN A 193 10.22 28.35 17.53
N ALA A 194 9.51 27.26 17.29
CA ALA A 194 10.00 25.92 17.64
C ALA A 194 9.52 24.90 16.60
N VAL A 195 10.23 24.85 15.47
CA VAL A 195 10.20 23.68 14.58
C VAL A 195 11.16 22.66 15.17
N VAL A 196 10.65 21.54 15.67
CA VAL A 196 11.46 20.36 15.99
C VAL A 196 11.30 19.37 14.82
N ILE A 197 12.27 19.40 13.90
CA ILE A 197 12.52 18.28 13.00
C ILE A 197 13.41 17.33 13.80
N ALA A 198 12.93 16.13 14.08
CA ALA A 198 13.77 15.08 14.65
C ALA A 198 14.73 14.59 13.56
N ASP A 199 15.95 15.12 13.58
CA ASP A 199 17.12 14.55 12.92
C ASP A 199 17.82 13.63 13.92
N ALA A 200 17.90 12.34 13.59
CA ALA A 200 18.59 11.35 14.40
C ALA A 200 20.06 11.27 13.98
N GLY A 201 20.90 12.01 14.70
CA GLY A 201 22.20 11.56 15.22
C GLY A 201 23.33 11.33 14.21
N VAL A 202 24.21 12.32 14.11
CA VAL A 202 25.61 12.17 13.67
C VAL A 202 26.48 11.89 14.90
N ASP A 203 27.30 10.83 14.86
CA ASP A 203 28.45 10.69 15.75
C ASP A 203 29.60 11.59 15.28
N ASP A 204 30.05 12.43 16.20
CA ASP A 204 31.16 13.40 16.06
C ASP A 204 32.53 12.72 16.21
N ALA A 205 33.47 13.08 15.34
CA ALA A 205 34.89 13.10 15.66
C ALA A 205 35.65 14.05 14.72
N ALA A 206 35.64 15.33 15.10
CA ALA A 206 36.74 16.29 15.03
C ALA A 206 37.97 15.99 14.13
N ALA A 207 38.26 16.90 13.19
CA ALA A 207 39.56 17.58 13.11
C ALA A 207 39.54 18.75 12.10
N THR A 208 39.95 19.90 12.63
CA THR A 208 40.31 21.17 12.01
C THR A 208 41.28 21.09 10.81
N GLY A 209 41.15 22.03 9.85
CA GLY A 209 42.31 22.45 9.05
C GLY A 209 42.00 23.01 7.66
N LEU A 210 41.80 24.33 7.58
CA LEU A 210 41.70 25.12 6.36
C LEU A 210 43.07 25.25 5.65
N VAL A 211 43.23 24.73 4.41
CA VAL A 211 44.13 25.32 3.40
C VAL A 211 43.73 24.89 1.97
N VAL A 212 43.58 25.86 1.08
CA VAL A 212 43.66 25.80 -0.40
C VAL A 212 44.75 26.85 -0.73
N PRO A 213 45.64 26.76 -1.76
CA PRO A 213 45.42 26.23 -3.11
C PRO A 213 46.62 25.49 -3.76
N GLU A 214 46.43 24.96 -4.98
CA GLU A 214 47.16 25.31 -6.23
C GLU A 214 47.21 24.14 -7.25
N ALA A 215 47.01 24.48 -8.52
CA ALA A 215 47.09 23.61 -9.71
C ALA A 215 48.58 23.39 -10.12
N VAL A 216 49.04 22.57 -11.09
CA VAL A 216 48.59 21.99 -12.38
C VAL A 216 49.53 20.73 -12.67
N PRO A 217 49.74 20.20 -13.91
CA PRO A 217 49.29 18.90 -14.46
C PRO A 217 50.40 17.84 -14.75
N GLU A 218 50.06 16.87 -15.61
CA GLU A 218 50.88 15.96 -16.48
C GLU A 218 51.03 14.52 -15.95
N ASP A 219 50.34 13.54 -16.54
CA ASP A 219 50.65 12.80 -17.79
C ASP A 219 51.65 11.66 -17.50
N ASP A 220 51.21 10.40 -17.59
CA ASP A 220 51.73 9.42 -18.55
C ASP A 220 51.03 8.04 -18.39
N ALA A 221 50.94 7.38 -19.53
CA ALA A 221 50.50 6.05 -19.93
C ALA A 221 50.43 4.90 -18.88
N ALA A 222 49.40 4.06 -19.03
CA ALA A 222 49.49 2.77 -19.75
C ALA A 222 48.42 1.77 -19.30
N VAL A 223 47.70 1.22 -20.27
CA VAL A 223 46.86 0.01 -20.25
C VAL A 223 47.41 -0.88 -21.38
N PRO A 224 47.23 -2.22 -21.47
CA PRO A 224 46.78 -3.26 -20.53
C PRO A 224 47.78 -4.44 -20.41
N GLU A 225 47.55 -5.42 -19.53
CA GLU A 225 47.93 -6.80 -19.81
C GLU A 225 46.93 -7.80 -19.21
N ALA A 226 46.65 -8.85 -19.98
CA ALA A 226 45.51 -9.74 -19.86
C ALA A 226 45.97 -11.18 -19.60
N LEU A 227 45.24 -11.88 -18.70
CA LEU A 227 45.04 -13.34 -18.59
C LEU A 227 46.28 -14.18 -18.17
N PRO A 228 46.12 -15.40 -17.56
CA PRO A 228 45.02 -16.35 -17.77
C PRO A 228 44.47 -17.15 -16.56
N LEU A 229 43.35 -17.82 -16.84
CA LEU A 229 42.73 -18.93 -16.09
C LEU A 229 43.64 -20.17 -16.05
N PRO A 230 43.41 -21.09 -15.10
CA PRO A 230 43.67 -22.51 -15.34
C PRO A 230 42.37 -23.33 -15.38
N GLU A 231 42.10 -23.94 -16.54
CA GLU A 231 41.44 -25.24 -16.65
C GLU A 231 42.50 -26.35 -16.62
N THR A 232 42.16 -27.52 -16.05
CA THR A 232 42.38 -28.88 -16.61
C THR A 232 41.89 -29.88 -15.54
N ALA A 233 40.82 -30.62 -15.83
CA ALA A 233 40.77 -31.96 -16.43
C ALA A 233 40.56 -33.03 -15.31
N SER A 234 39.39 -33.66 -15.21
CA SER A 234 38.82 -34.72 -16.06
C SER A 234 39.22 -36.14 -15.60
N SER A 235 38.23 -36.91 -15.16
CA SER A 235 38.09 -38.37 -15.34
C SER A 235 36.63 -38.73 -14.95
N SER A 236 35.68 -38.85 -15.89
CA SER A 236 35.34 -40.03 -16.71
C SER A 236 34.66 -41.18 -15.94
N ASP A 237 33.36 -41.37 -16.24
CA ASP A 237 32.37 -42.48 -16.09
C ASP A 237 32.90 -43.94 -16.26
N PRO A 238 32.12 -45.06 -16.17
CA PRO A 238 30.64 -45.25 -16.17
C PRO A 238 30.03 -46.40 -15.31
N GLU A 239 28.68 -46.42 -15.28
CA GLU A 239 27.72 -47.55 -15.34
C GLU A 239 27.61 -48.70 -14.30
N SER A 240 26.33 -49.03 -14.06
CA SER A 240 25.70 -50.31 -13.66
C SER A 240 25.68 -50.69 -12.18
N ASP A 241 24.49 -50.71 -11.57
CA ASP A 241 23.79 -52.00 -11.42
C ASP A 241 22.28 -51.86 -11.19
N PHE A 242 21.56 -52.73 -11.86
CA PHE A 242 20.15 -53.05 -11.69
C PHE A 242 19.91 -53.62 -10.28
N LEU A 243 18.77 -53.31 -9.64
CA LEU A 243 17.86 -54.35 -9.12
C LEU A 243 16.52 -53.73 -8.66
N ASN A 244 15.46 -54.46 -9.02
CA ASN A 244 14.03 -54.17 -8.97
C ASN A 244 13.42 -54.07 -7.53
N PRO A 245 12.15 -53.67 -7.38
CA PRO A 245 11.47 -53.43 -6.10
C PRO A 245 10.80 -54.70 -5.53
N PRO A 246 10.27 -54.66 -4.30
CA PRO A 246 9.15 -55.53 -3.90
C PRO A 246 7.86 -54.68 -3.87
N GLY A 247 6.71 -55.04 -4.42
CA GLY A 247 6.11 -56.37 -4.45
C GLY A 247 4.96 -56.42 -3.42
N GLU A 248 3.77 -55.94 -3.78
CA GLU A 248 2.47 -56.40 -3.24
C GLU A 248 2.21 -57.87 -3.66
N PRO A 249 1.15 -58.58 -3.19
CA PRO A 249 0.36 -58.56 -1.95
C PRO A 249 0.26 -60.01 -1.37
N PRO A 250 -0.77 -60.43 -0.58
CA PRO A 250 -2.04 -60.82 -1.22
C PRO A 250 -3.32 -60.46 -0.43
N GLN A 251 -4.40 -60.40 -1.20
CA GLN A 251 -5.79 -60.34 -0.77
C GLN A 251 -6.26 -61.65 -0.11
N SER A 252 -7.27 -61.54 0.75
CA SER A 252 -8.35 -62.53 0.89
C SER A 252 -9.64 -61.78 1.25
N VAL A 253 -10.61 -61.60 0.34
CA VAL A 253 -11.82 -62.45 0.13
C VAL A 253 -12.43 -62.92 1.45
N SER A 254 -13.72 -62.74 1.77
CA SER A 254 -14.93 -63.19 1.05
C SER A 254 -16.16 -62.59 1.80
N ASP A 255 -17.14 -61.96 1.13
CA ASP A 255 -18.46 -62.51 0.70
C ASP A 255 -19.65 -62.02 1.58
N PRO A 256 -20.93 -62.19 1.16
CA PRO A 256 -21.96 -61.14 1.19
C PRO A 256 -23.24 -61.66 1.88
N GLY A 257 -24.36 -60.94 1.72
CA GLY A 257 -25.69 -61.31 2.25
C GLY A 257 -26.07 -60.42 3.43
N ASP A 258 -27.28 -59.88 3.56
CA ASP A 258 -28.60 -60.37 3.18
C ASP A 258 -29.54 -59.15 3.25
N SER A 259 -30.16 -58.66 2.17
CA SER A 259 -31.51 -59.00 1.70
C SER A 259 -32.54 -59.28 2.81
N ALA A 260 -33.36 -58.30 3.19
CA ALA A 260 -34.84 -58.41 3.18
C ALA A 260 -35.55 -57.22 3.85
N ALA A 261 -36.40 -56.57 3.06
CA ALA A 261 -37.81 -56.18 3.33
C ALA A 261 -38.10 -55.23 4.53
N VAL A 262 -38.95 -54.20 4.43
CA VAL A 262 -40.39 -54.24 4.12
C VAL A 262 -40.90 -52.80 3.90
N SER A 263 -41.86 -52.66 2.98
CA SER A 263 -42.98 -51.70 2.85
C SER A 263 -43.03 -50.49 3.81
N SER A 264 -43.40 -49.26 3.40
CA SER A 264 -44.73 -48.92 2.85
C SER A 264 -44.77 -47.44 2.42
N GLU A 265 -45.26 -47.15 1.21
CA GLU A 265 -45.95 -45.91 0.83
C GLU A 265 -47.40 -45.94 1.38
N PRO A 266 -48.29 -44.95 1.13
CA PRO A 266 -48.14 -43.49 1.01
C PRO A 266 -49.19 -42.75 1.90
N ARG A 267 -49.14 -41.42 2.01
CA ARG A 267 -50.38 -40.65 2.26
C ARG A 267 -50.30 -39.20 1.78
N GLU A 268 -51.08 -38.93 0.74
CA GLU A 268 -51.54 -37.60 0.32
C GLU A 268 -52.27 -36.86 1.47
N LEU A 269 -51.99 -35.57 1.60
CA LEU A 269 -52.88 -34.38 1.47
C LEU A 269 -54.40 -34.57 1.63
N PRO A 270 -55.16 -33.55 2.09
CA PRO A 270 -55.16 -32.17 1.59
C PRO A 270 -54.73 -31.07 2.56
#